data_AF-A0A7L1CTD7-F1
#
_entry.id   AF-A0A7L1CTD7-F1
#
_cell.length_a   1.000
_cell.length_b   1.000
_cell.length_c   1.000
_cell.angle_alpha   90.00
_cell.angle_beta   90.00
_cell.angle_gamma   90.00
#
_symmetry.space_group_name_H-M   'P 1'
#
loop_
_entity.id
_entity.type
_entity.pdbx_description
1 polymer ?
#
loop_
_entity_poly.entity_id
_entity_poly.type
_entity_poly.pdbx_seq_one_letter_code
_entity_poly.pdbx_strand_id
1 'polypeptide(L)'
;KEILLKYHDLSAAQWEGVTGSMHVPSQAEWEQLLTGCSAFLFYGMERFMSHILLNRLVAMNIPKCGLMILLDLVRSQQSHQRITNSDAHKSGPHVALEGAAEAAMLLSLSGVGCVVAPQWYTSLQDNGARLETLFHNLLGIGRTTGQAVHILQR
;
A
#
# COMPACT_ATOMS: atom_id res chain seq x y z
N LYS A 1 -15.28 0.73 0.91
CA LYS A 1 -15.86 2.05 1.28
C LYS A 1 -16.46 2.01 2.68
N GLU A 2 -17.24 0.98 3.03
CA GLU A 2 -17.85 0.83 4.38
C GLU A 2 -16.86 0.96 5.53
N ILE A 3 -15.69 0.32 5.45
CA ILE A 3 -14.67 0.43 6.50
C ILE A 3 -14.13 1.85 6.68
N LEU A 4 -13.94 2.62 5.60
CA LEU A 4 -13.48 4.00 5.70
C LEU A 4 -14.52 4.88 6.39
N LEU A 5 -15.80 4.66 6.07
CA LEU A 5 -16.92 5.36 6.71
C LEU A 5 -17.03 5.03 8.20
N LYS A 6 -16.85 3.75 8.56
CA LYS A 6 -16.89 3.27 9.95
C LYS A 6 -15.89 3.99 10.86
N TYR A 7 -14.70 4.32 10.34
CA TYR A 7 -13.64 4.98 11.11
C TYR A 7 -13.49 6.47 10.78
N HIS A 8 -14.35 7.03 9.91
CA HIS A 8 -14.30 8.43 9.51
C HIS A 8 -14.40 9.35 10.72
N ASP A 9 -15.43 9.18 11.55
CA ASP A 9 -15.73 10.06 12.70
C ASP A 9 -14.76 9.87 13.87
N LEU A 10 -14.04 8.75 13.92
CA LEU A 10 -13.04 8.44 14.95
C LEU A 10 -11.67 9.02 14.62
N SER A 11 -11.46 9.45 13.38
CA SER A 11 -10.21 10.05 12.93
C SER A 11 -10.44 11.53 12.60
N ALA A 12 -9.55 12.42 13.02
CA ALA A 12 -9.50 13.77 12.46
C ALA A 12 -8.97 13.78 10.99
N ALA A 13 -8.99 12.62 10.33
CA ALA A 13 -8.33 12.40 9.05
C ALA A 13 -9.28 12.72 7.89
N GLN A 14 -8.82 13.62 7.01
CA GLN A 14 -9.44 13.86 5.72
C GLN A 14 -8.92 12.80 4.74
N TRP A 15 -9.74 11.79 4.45
CA TRP A 15 -9.39 10.75 3.50
C TRP A 15 -9.53 11.27 2.08
N GLU A 16 -8.41 11.31 1.35
CA GLU A 16 -8.36 11.59 -0.08
C GLU A 16 -7.80 10.36 -0.80
N GLY A 17 -8.36 10.04 -1.97
CA GLY A 17 -7.87 8.91 -2.74
C GLY A 17 -8.82 8.43 -3.83
N VAL A 18 -8.37 7.38 -4.53
CA VAL A 18 -9.09 6.76 -5.64
C VAL A 18 -9.52 5.36 -5.22
N THR A 19 -10.74 4.98 -5.58
CA THR A 19 -11.24 3.61 -5.40
C THR A 19 -11.38 2.95 -6.76
N GLY A 20 -11.23 1.61 -6.84
CA GLY A 20 -11.28 0.88 -8.11
C GLY A 20 -12.59 1.00 -8.90
N SER A 21 -13.66 1.52 -8.29
CA SER A 21 -14.91 1.85 -8.99
C SER A 21 -14.89 3.20 -9.70
N MET A 22 -13.89 4.05 -9.46
CA MET A 22 -13.75 5.38 -10.07
C MET A 22 -12.94 5.29 -11.35
N HIS A 23 -11.64 5.02 -11.22
CA HIS A 23 -10.70 4.84 -12.33
C HIS A 23 -9.39 4.23 -11.83
N VAL A 24 -8.49 3.91 -12.75
CA VAL A 24 -7.10 3.56 -12.44
C VAL A 24 -6.30 4.87 -12.32
N PRO A 25 -5.61 5.13 -11.19
CA PRO A 25 -4.86 6.37 -11.04
C PRO A 25 -3.74 6.49 -12.08
N SER A 26 -3.61 7.69 -12.64
CA SER A 26 -2.46 8.08 -13.46
C SER A 26 -1.19 8.20 -12.60
N GLN A 27 -0.01 8.22 -13.24
CA GLN A 27 1.26 8.40 -12.53
C GLN A 27 1.32 9.74 -11.78
N ALA A 28 0.73 10.81 -12.33
CA ALA A 28 0.67 12.11 -11.67
C ALA A 28 -0.22 12.07 -10.42
N GLU A 29 -1.35 11.35 -10.47
CA GLU A 29 -2.21 11.17 -9.29
C GLU A 29 -1.51 10.37 -8.19
N TRP A 30 -0.77 9.31 -8.54
CA TRP A 30 0.07 8.59 -7.57
C TRP A 30 1.06 9.52 -6.89
N GLU A 31 1.78 10.33 -7.66
CA GLU A 31 2.75 11.30 -7.12
C GLU A 31 2.10 12.31 -6.17
N GLN A 32 0.94 12.86 -6.57
CA GLN A 32 0.19 13.81 -5.76
C GLN A 32 -0.30 13.18 -4.44
N LEU A 33 -0.91 12.00 -4.51
CA LEU A 33 -1.42 11.31 -3.32
C LEU A 33 -0.28 10.92 -2.35
N LEU A 34 0.85 10.44 -2.87
CA LEU A 34 1.98 10.05 -2.05
C LEU A 34 2.65 11.25 -1.39
N THR A 35 2.96 12.31 -2.13
CA THR A 35 3.69 13.48 -1.60
C THR A 35 2.85 14.36 -0.65
N GLY A 36 1.53 14.31 -0.75
CA GLY A 36 0.61 15.10 0.08
C GLY A 36 0.20 14.46 1.41
N CYS A 37 0.44 13.16 1.59
CA CYS A 37 -0.15 12.41 2.70
C CYS A 37 0.71 12.43 3.99
N SER A 38 0.04 12.33 5.14
CA SER A 38 0.67 12.02 6.44
C SER A 38 0.66 10.52 6.76
N ALA A 39 -0.32 9.81 6.21
CA ALA A 39 -0.39 8.36 6.20
C ALA A 39 -1.01 7.89 4.87
N PHE A 40 -0.57 6.74 4.37
CA PHE A 40 -1.00 6.19 3.10
C PHE A 40 -1.52 4.76 3.27
N LEU A 41 -2.66 4.45 2.64
CA LEU A 41 -3.20 3.10 2.55
C LEU A 41 -3.28 2.67 1.09
N PHE A 42 -2.58 1.61 0.75
CA PHE A 42 -2.82 0.86 -0.47
C PHE A 42 -3.56 -0.43 -0.14
N TYR A 43 -4.71 -0.66 -0.78
CA TYR A 43 -5.46 -1.91 -0.70
C TYR A 43 -5.86 -2.34 -2.09
N GLY A 44 -5.14 -3.32 -2.65
CA GLY A 44 -5.25 -3.62 -4.07
C GLY A 44 -4.70 -4.97 -4.47
N MET A 45 -4.90 -5.29 -5.75
CA MET A 45 -4.32 -6.48 -6.36
C MET A 45 -2.87 -6.23 -6.78
N GLU A 46 -2.11 -7.31 -6.93
CA GLU A 46 -0.74 -7.28 -7.47
C GLU A 46 0.25 -6.59 -6.51
N ARG A 47 1.47 -6.33 -6.96
CA ARG A 47 2.49 -5.61 -6.16
C ARG A 47 2.19 -4.12 -6.22
N PHE A 48 2.39 -3.39 -5.14
CA PHE A 48 2.31 -1.92 -5.15
C PHE A 48 3.20 -1.32 -6.26
N MET A 49 4.41 -1.85 -6.43
CA MET A 49 5.37 -1.41 -7.44
C MET A 49 4.95 -1.67 -8.89
N SER A 50 3.89 -2.45 -9.14
CA SER A 50 3.32 -2.62 -10.48
C SER A 50 2.43 -1.44 -10.90
N HIS A 51 2.01 -0.58 -9.96
CA HIS A 51 1.12 0.56 -10.21
C HIS A 51 1.88 1.89 -10.38
N ILE A 52 3.11 1.97 -9.87
CA ILE A 52 3.94 3.17 -9.93
C ILE A 52 5.24 2.91 -10.68
N LEU A 53 5.65 3.86 -11.52
CA LEU A 53 6.94 3.76 -12.19
C LEU A 53 8.07 3.92 -11.18
N LEU A 54 8.98 2.94 -11.14
CA LEU A 54 10.10 2.90 -10.20
C LEU A 54 10.95 4.18 -10.26
N ASN A 55 11.26 4.67 -11.46
CA ASN A 55 12.05 5.89 -11.66
C ASN A 55 11.36 7.16 -11.10
N ARG A 56 10.02 7.19 -11.09
CA ARG A 56 9.25 8.28 -10.47
C ARG A 56 9.28 8.14 -8.95
N LEU A 57 9.07 6.94 -8.43
CA LEU A 57 9.11 6.68 -6.98
C LEU A 57 10.43 7.10 -6.34
N VAL A 58 11.56 6.68 -6.90
CA VAL A 58 12.87 7.00 -6.33
C VAL A 58 13.23 8.48 -6.44
N ALA A 59 12.60 9.22 -7.36
CA ALA A 59 12.79 10.66 -7.49
C ALA A 59 11.88 11.48 -6.56
N MET A 60 10.86 10.85 -5.96
CA MET A 60 9.98 11.52 -5.00
C MET A 60 10.63 11.70 -3.64
N ASN A 61 10.21 12.77 -2.96
CA ASN A 61 10.51 13.01 -1.56
C ASN A 61 9.19 12.98 -0.77
N ILE A 62 9.01 11.96 0.07
CA ILE A 62 7.77 11.64 0.79
C ILE A 62 7.97 11.70 2.32
N PRO A 63 8.61 12.74 2.88
CA PRO A 63 9.02 12.77 4.29
C PRO A 63 7.84 12.96 5.25
N LYS A 64 6.69 13.41 4.73
CA LYS A 64 5.49 13.66 5.53
C LYS A 64 4.73 12.36 5.83
N CYS A 65 4.92 11.31 5.02
CA CYS A 65 4.23 10.04 5.21
C CYS A 65 4.85 9.27 6.37
N GLY A 66 4.32 9.47 7.58
CA GLY A 66 4.76 8.78 8.79
C GLY A 66 4.37 7.30 8.83
N LEU A 67 3.33 6.91 8.12
CA LEU A 67 2.86 5.52 8.05
C LEU A 67 2.31 5.18 6.67
N MET A 68 2.89 4.16 6.03
CA MET A 68 2.36 3.56 4.81
C MET A 68 1.95 2.11 5.10
N ILE A 69 0.68 1.80 4.84
CA ILE A 69 0.13 0.45 4.94
C ILE A 69 -0.10 -0.06 3.52
N LEU A 70 0.68 -1.06 3.13
CA LEU A 70 0.49 -1.81 1.89
C LEU A 70 -0.24 -3.10 2.21
N LEU A 71 -1.43 -3.24 1.63
CA LEU A 71 -2.20 -4.48 1.59
C LEU A 71 -2.31 -4.90 0.12
N ASP A 72 -1.15 -5.17 -0.45
CA ASP A 72 -0.92 -5.62 -1.82
C ASP A 72 -0.65 -7.14 -1.85
N LEU A 73 0.03 -7.62 -2.89
CA LEU A 73 0.38 -9.02 -3.13
C LEU A 73 -0.80 -9.99 -3.22
N VAL A 74 -2.00 -9.47 -3.48
CA VAL A 74 -3.16 -10.30 -3.74
C VAL A 74 -3.05 -10.92 -5.14
N ARG A 75 -3.16 -12.25 -5.21
CA ARG A 75 -3.13 -13.00 -6.47
C ARG A 75 -4.45 -13.68 -6.79
N SER A 76 -5.02 -13.32 -7.94
CA SER A 76 -5.96 -14.12 -8.72
C SER A 76 -5.32 -14.63 -10.02
N GLN A 77 -5.96 -15.58 -10.70
CA GLN A 77 -5.54 -16.05 -12.03
C GLN A 77 -5.41 -14.88 -13.02
N GLN A 78 -6.38 -13.96 -13.02
CA GLN A 78 -6.36 -12.78 -13.89
C GLN A 78 -5.21 -11.82 -13.55
N SER A 79 -4.99 -11.54 -12.26
CA SER A 79 -3.87 -10.68 -11.83
C SER A 79 -2.51 -11.30 -12.17
N HIS A 80 -2.41 -12.63 -12.12
CA HIS A 80 -1.18 -13.32 -12.48
C HIS A 80 -0.88 -13.14 -13.97
N GLN A 81 -1.88 -13.28 -14.84
CA GLN A 81 -1.72 -13.00 -16.26
C GLN A 81 -1.32 -11.54 -16.52
N ARG A 82 -1.93 -10.58 -15.82
CA ARG A 82 -1.56 -9.15 -15.95
C ARG A 82 -0.11 -8.88 -15.54
N ILE A 83 0.33 -9.42 -14.39
CA ILE A 83 1.73 -9.29 -13.93
C ILE A 83 2.68 -9.91 -14.96
N THR A 84 2.41 -11.14 -15.42
CA THR A 84 3.29 -11.82 -16.37
C THR A 84 3.40 -11.04 -17.69
N ASN A 85 2.30 -10.47 -18.18
CA ASN A 85 2.31 -9.64 -19.39
C ASN A 85 3.06 -8.30 -19.17
N SER A 86 2.92 -7.69 -17.98
CA SER A 86 3.64 -6.46 -17.61
C SER A 86 5.14 -6.70 -17.48
N ASP A 87 5.52 -7.80 -16.82
CA ASP A 87 6.91 -8.16 -16.55
C ASP A 87 7.63 -8.69 -17.80
N ALA A 88 6.91 -9.13 -18.84
CA ALA A 88 7.49 -9.62 -20.09
C ALA A 88 8.43 -8.60 -20.80
N HIS A 89 8.23 -7.31 -20.54
CA HIS A 89 9.03 -6.23 -21.14
C HIS A 89 10.09 -5.67 -20.18
N LYS A 90 10.16 -6.17 -18.94
CA LYS A 90 11.08 -5.70 -17.91
C LYS A 90 12.31 -6.60 -17.83
N SER A 91 13.45 -6.02 -17.50
CA SER A 91 14.66 -6.81 -17.20
C SER A 91 14.50 -7.54 -15.87
N GLY A 92 15.15 -8.69 -15.71
CA GLY A 92 15.15 -9.46 -14.46
C GLY A 92 15.49 -8.61 -13.22
N PRO A 93 16.55 -7.77 -13.25
CA PRO A 93 16.86 -6.86 -12.15
C PRO A 93 15.75 -5.85 -11.85
N HIS A 94 15.04 -5.34 -12.86
CA HIS A 94 13.92 -4.42 -12.64
C HIS A 94 12.77 -5.12 -11.93
N VAL A 95 12.44 -6.37 -12.31
CA VAL A 95 11.39 -7.15 -11.64
C VAL A 95 11.78 -7.49 -10.20
N ALA A 96 13.07 -7.74 -9.95
CA ALA A 96 13.56 -8.02 -8.60
C ALA A 96 13.37 -6.83 -7.63
N LEU A 97 13.49 -5.59 -8.13
CA LEU A 97 13.25 -4.38 -7.34
C LEU A 97 11.78 -4.15 -6.97
N GLU A 98 10.85 -4.91 -7.57
CA GLU A 98 9.42 -4.85 -7.25
C GLU A 98 9.03 -5.84 -6.13
N GLY A 99 10.00 -6.57 -5.58
CA GLY A 99 9.79 -7.47 -4.44
C GLY A 99 9.33 -6.74 -3.18
N ALA A 100 8.76 -7.47 -2.22
CA ALA A 100 8.17 -6.88 -1.01
C ALA A 100 9.21 -6.15 -0.14
N ALA A 101 10.41 -6.74 0.00
CA ALA A 101 11.48 -6.15 0.79
C ALA A 101 12.09 -4.94 0.07
N GLU A 102 12.29 -5.04 -1.24
CA GLU A 102 12.80 -3.99 -2.10
C GLU A 102 11.85 -2.79 -2.13
N ALA A 103 10.55 -3.06 -2.25
CA ALA A 103 9.50 -2.05 -2.16
C ALA A 103 9.57 -1.28 -0.84
N ALA A 104 9.68 -1.98 0.30
CA ALA A 104 9.82 -1.34 1.59
C ALA A 104 11.11 -0.51 1.69
N MET A 105 12.24 -1.03 1.22
CA MET A 105 13.52 -0.30 1.19
C MET A 105 13.42 0.99 0.36
N LEU A 106 12.85 0.90 -0.85
CA LEU A 106 12.69 2.06 -1.73
C LEU A 106 11.78 3.12 -1.10
N LEU A 107 10.67 2.72 -0.50
CA LEU A 107 9.77 3.64 0.20
C LEU A 107 10.45 4.31 1.40
N SER A 108 11.23 3.56 2.17
CA SER A 108 12.03 4.13 3.25
C SER A 108 13.07 5.12 2.73
N LEU A 109 13.75 4.81 1.61
CA LEU A 109 14.71 5.72 0.97
C LEU A 109 14.03 6.99 0.42
N SER A 110 12.79 6.88 -0.06
CA SER A 110 11.96 8.03 -0.47
C SER A 110 11.46 8.87 0.72
N GLY A 111 11.71 8.48 1.96
CA GLY A 111 11.40 9.26 3.17
C GLY A 111 10.18 8.80 3.97
N VAL A 112 9.56 7.67 3.63
CA VAL A 112 8.43 7.12 4.41
C VAL A 112 8.92 6.66 5.79
N GLY A 113 8.26 7.14 6.85
CA GLY A 113 8.69 6.91 8.24
C GLY A 113 8.46 5.48 8.76
N CYS A 114 7.39 4.82 8.31
CA CYS A 114 7.08 3.44 8.67
C CYS A 114 6.33 2.75 7.52
N VAL A 115 6.77 1.55 7.13
CA VAL A 115 6.13 0.74 6.09
C VAL A 115 5.62 -0.56 6.72
N VAL A 116 4.32 -0.81 6.59
CA VAL A 116 3.67 -2.07 6.93
C VAL A 116 3.27 -2.75 5.63
N ALA A 117 3.87 -3.89 5.32
CA ALA A 117 3.62 -4.60 4.06
C ALA A 117 3.61 -6.13 4.28
N PRO A 118 2.84 -6.90 3.49
CA PRO A 118 2.94 -8.35 3.48
C PRO A 118 4.29 -8.79 2.90
N GLN A 119 4.90 -9.82 3.48
CA GLN A 119 6.12 -10.44 2.93
C GLN A 119 5.82 -11.46 1.82
N TRP A 120 4.61 -12.02 1.82
CA TRP A 120 4.20 -13.12 0.94
C TRP A 120 2.87 -12.79 0.27
N TYR A 121 2.57 -13.52 -0.81
CA TYR A 121 1.28 -13.43 -1.48
C TYR A 121 0.11 -13.66 -0.54
N THR A 122 -0.97 -12.92 -0.75
CA THR A 122 -2.18 -12.92 0.09
C THR A 122 -3.45 -13.10 -0.74
N SER A 123 -4.59 -13.22 -0.06
CA SER A 123 -5.91 -13.12 -0.67
C SER A 123 -6.59 -11.78 -0.34
N LEU A 124 -7.64 -11.41 -1.09
CA LEU A 124 -8.46 -10.23 -0.78
C LEU A 124 -9.09 -10.36 0.60
N GLN A 125 -9.53 -11.57 0.96
CA GLN A 125 -10.18 -11.87 2.23
C GLN A 125 -9.20 -11.65 3.39
N ASP A 126 -7.97 -12.15 3.27
CA ASP A 126 -6.94 -11.99 4.30
C ASP A 126 -6.56 -10.53 4.48
N ASN A 127 -6.32 -9.80 3.38
CA ASN A 127 -6.00 -8.38 3.45
C ASN A 127 -7.18 -7.58 4.01
N GLY A 128 -8.43 -7.95 3.70
CA GLY A 128 -9.63 -7.33 4.27
C GLY A 128 -9.72 -7.52 5.79
N ALA A 129 -9.47 -8.74 6.29
CA ALA A 129 -9.44 -9.02 7.72
C ALA A 129 -8.31 -8.26 8.43
N ARG A 130 -7.11 -8.24 7.83
CA ARG A 130 -5.97 -7.46 8.35
C ARG A 130 -6.27 -5.97 8.40
N LEU A 131 -6.95 -5.42 7.40
CA LEU A 131 -7.35 -4.02 7.38
C LEU A 131 -8.29 -3.69 8.55
N GLU A 132 -9.31 -4.51 8.79
CA GLU A 132 -10.21 -4.34 9.95
C GLU A 132 -9.45 -4.39 11.27
N THR A 133 -8.55 -5.37 11.45
CA THR A 133 -7.75 -5.46 12.68
C THR A 133 -6.81 -4.25 12.85
N LEU A 134 -6.14 -3.82 11.78
CA LEU A 134 -5.28 -2.64 11.82
C LEU A 134 -6.07 -1.39 12.17
N PHE A 135 -7.18 -1.13 11.48
CA PHE A 135 -7.99 0.07 11.70
C PHE A 135 -8.61 0.09 13.09
N HIS A 136 -9.12 -1.04 13.56
CA HIS A 136 -9.64 -1.15 14.92
C HIS A 136 -8.59 -0.78 15.97
N ASN A 137 -7.36 -1.28 15.83
CA ASN A 137 -6.31 -1.04 16.81
C ASN A 137 -5.69 0.36 16.69
N LEU A 138 -5.49 0.86 15.47
CA LEU A 138 -4.87 2.17 15.22
C LEU A 138 -5.84 3.31 15.49
N LEU A 139 -7.05 3.26 14.91
CA LEU A 139 -8.02 4.35 14.92
C LEU A 139 -9.06 4.19 16.03
N GLY A 140 -9.49 2.97 16.31
CA GLY A 140 -10.49 2.70 17.36
C GLY A 140 -9.91 2.73 18.77
N ILE A 141 -8.80 2.03 18.99
CA ILE A 141 -8.17 1.90 20.32
C ILE A 141 -7.04 2.92 20.53
N GLY A 142 -6.37 3.38 19.47
CA GLY A 142 -5.21 4.29 19.57
C GLY A 142 -3.90 3.59 19.88
N ARG A 143 -3.74 2.31 19.53
CA ARG A 143 -2.47 1.57 19.67
C ARG A 143 -1.41 2.09 18.71
N THR A 144 -0.15 1.93 19.10
CA THR A 144 0.98 2.20 18.20
C THR A 144 1.01 1.22 17.02
N THR A 145 1.64 1.61 15.91
CA THR A 145 1.80 0.76 14.73
C THR A 145 2.42 -0.60 15.06
N GLY A 146 3.49 -0.62 15.87
CA GLY A 146 4.15 -1.86 16.27
C GLY A 146 3.22 -2.80 17.05
N GLN A 147 2.41 -2.26 17.97
CA GLN A 147 1.42 -3.05 18.71
C GLN A 147 0.31 -3.57 17.78
N ALA A 148 -0.18 -2.76 16.84
CA ALA A 148 -1.20 -3.18 15.89
C ALA A 148 -0.71 -4.31 14.97
N VAL A 149 0.52 -4.20 14.45
CA VAL A 149 1.13 -5.24 13.60
C VAL A 149 1.42 -6.52 14.37
N HIS A 150 1.88 -6.44 15.64
CA HIS A 150 2.10 -7.62 16.46
C HIS A 150 0.83 -8.47 16.65
N ILE A 151 -0.35 -7.85 16.66
CA ILE A 151 -1.62 -8.58 16.75
C ILE A 151 -1.89 -9.39 15.49
N LEU A 152 -1.47 -8.92 14.31
CA LEU A 152 -1.64 -9.65 13.04
C LEU A 152 -0.80 -10.93 12.97
N GLN A 153 0.20 -11.07 13.85
CA GLN A 153 1.06 -12.25 13.92
C GLN A 153 0.50 -13.36 14.81
N ARG A 154 -0.62 -13.10 15.51
CA ARG A 154 -1.32 -14.07 16.36
C ARG A 154 -2.51 -14.65 15.62
#